data_AF-A0A8F5BVB5-F1
#
_entry.id   AF-A0A8F5BVB5-F1
#
_cell.length_a   1.000
_cell.length_b   1.000
_cell.length_c   1.000
_cell.angle_alpha   90.00
_cell.angle_beta   90.00
_cell.angle_gamma   90.00
#
_symmetry.space_group_name_H-M   'P 1'
#
loop_
_entity.id
_entity.type
_entity.pdbx_description
1 polymer ?
#
loop_
_entity_poly.entity_id
_entity_poly.type
_entity_poly.pdbx_seq_one_letter_code
_entity_poly.pdbx_strand_id
1 'polypeptide(L)'
;MNKFLLAWTIIFIIIGGGILLYGMSFNPMSWANGLVTFTEPNGEPIPWGLLVIGYMFFGVIGTGVSTYNSLYELFNKNHPEKNPFKNISLRNEWIALAVLIPGWIMVFASTYKPGEAIYIYTSFRDTSRIAWNGVLYALVGIGIILEILALIGEKRMEYKDPISRLLAWLSSKSVLILIVGYAILMELILDANLGSVFGYLSTWVYEFGPFMSMLFVILSFYSGIAMLSFMTPLYNRFRKVKEDPNGLSIHDVYKILGRDGVLATIAVGFSLLWWLWLTATNQQTSPWAELMISEPYSVVFLIGGVLVGVIIPIILYGVAYKKGSGHMLVTSSIFTLLGMFSIITIADIIPQSITWYYSVSPISPSNSNWVYELRSVFNNGPSWTFLPFNISFYDIVFFIGSVLLLLGIYTLGVILLPLEEDEKARHLIFK
;
A
#
# COMPACT_ATOMS: atom_id res chain seq x y z
N MET A 1 -21.66 -18.20 -15.00
CA MET A 1 -21.39 -17.07 -14.09
C MET A 1 -22.01 -17.38 -12.73
N ASN A 2 -21.22 -17.35 -11.66
CA ASN A 2 -21.68 -17.66 -10.31
C ASN A 2 -22.58 -16.52 -9.79
N LYS A 3 -23.90 -16.75 -9.72
CA LYS A 3 -24.89 -15.73 -9.30
C LYS A 3 -24.60 -15.19 -7.89
N PHE A 4 -24.06 -16.04 -7.01
CA PHE A 4 -23.69 -15.65 -5.65
C PHE A 4 -22.52 -14.66 -5.66
N LEU A 5 -21.47 -14.95 -6.45
CA LEU A 5 -20.32 -14.06 -6.59
C LEU A 5 -20.71 -12.71 -7.22
N LEU A 6 -21.61 -12.72 -8.21
CA LEU A 6 -22.12 -11.48 -8.81
C LEU A 6 -22.89 -10.64 -7.78
N ALA A 7 -23.79 -11.26 -7.01
CA ALA A 7 -24.52 -10.56 -5.95
C ALA A 7 -23.56 -9.98 -4.90
N TRP A 8 -22.54 -10.76 -4.51
CA TRP A 8 -21.48 -10.32 -3.61
C TRP A 8 -20.75 -9.09 -4.16
N THR A 9 -20.26 -9.14 -5.41
CA THR A 9 -19.61 -8.01 -6.08
C THR A 9 -20.49 -6.76 -6.07
N ILE A 10 -21.76 -6.88 -6.46
CA ILE A 10 -22.69 -5.75 -6.51
C ILE A 10 -22.90 -5.16 -5.11
N ILE A 11 -23.11 -6.01 -4.10
CA ILE A 11 -23.31 -5.58 -2.71
C ILE A 11 -22.11 -4.79 -2.20
N PHE A 12 -20.89 -5.32 -2.35
CA PHE A 12 -19.69 -4.65 -1.84
C PHE A 12 -19.34 -3.36 -2.60
N ILE A 13 -19.57 -3.30 -3.91
CA ILE A 13 -19.40 -2.06 -4.69
C ILE A 13 -20.43 -1.02 -4.28
N ILE A 14 -21.71 -1.38 -4.15
CA ILE A 14 -22.77 -0.44 -3.78
C ILE A 14 -22.61 0.03 -2.33
N ILE A 15 -22.37 -0.89 -1.38
CA ILE A 15 -22.20 -0.54 0.03
C ILE A 15 -20.88 0.22 0.23
N GLY A 16 -19.76 -0.29 -0.29
CA GLY A 16 -18.46 0.38 -0.20
C GLY A 16 -18.49 1.76 -0.84
N GLY A 17 -18.98 1.85 -2.09
CA GLY A 17 -19.15 3.13 -2.79
C GLY A 17 -20.14 4.07 -2.10
N GLY A 18 -21.24 3.55 -1.56
CA GLY A 18 -22.22 4.33 -0.79
C GLY A 18 -21.64 4.90 0.51
N ILE A 19 -20.85 4.11 1.24
CA ILE A 19 -20.13 4.56 2.45
C ILE A 19 -19.07 5.61 2.08
N LEU A 20 -18.33 5.42 0.98
CA LEU A 20 -17.40 6.42 0.48
C LEU A 20 -18.09 7.74 0.15
N LEU A 21 -19.23 7.69 -0.55
CA LEU A 21 -20.05 8.86 -0.87
C LEU A 21 -20.63 9.52 0.38
N TYR A 22 -21.01 8.74 1.39
CA TYR A 22 -21.48 9.26 2.68
C TYR A 22 -20.36 9.95 3.48
N GLY A 23 -19.14 9.43 3.39
CA GLY A 23 -17.94 10.04 3.96
C GLY A 23 -17.53 11.35 3.28
N MET A 24 -18.10 11.68 2.11
CA MET A 24 -17.83 12.97 1.45
C MET A 24 -18.55 14.09 2.19
N SER A 25 -17.86 15.20 2.47
CA SER A 25 -18.49 16.35 3.12
C SER A 25 -19.52 17.00 2.18
N PHE A 26 -20.79 16.66 2.41
CA PHE A 26 -22.04 17.31 1.98
C PHE A 26 -21.88 18.38 0.87
N ASN A 27 -21.74 17.94 -0.39
CA ASN A 27 -22.34 18.53 -1.62
C ASN A 27 -21.48 18.20 -2.86
N PRO A 28 -21.78 17.09 -3.57
CA PRO A 28 -21.07 16.67 -4.79
C PRO A 28 -21.05 17.72 -5.91
N MET A 29 -22.05 18.60 -5.97
CA MET A 29 -22.16 19.63 -7.00
C MET A 29 -21.33 20.86 -6.65
N SER A 30 -21.25 21.25 -5.38
CA SER A 30 -20.28 22.24 -4.91
C SER A 30 -18.85 21.72 -5.04
N TRP A 31 -18.63 20.43 -4.83
CA TRP A 31 -17.33 19.79 -5.03
C TRP A 31 -16.86 19.80 -6.49
N ALA A 32 -17.74 19.41 -7.43
CA ALA A 32 -17.44 19.45 -8.87
C ALA A 32 -17.09 20.87 -9.36
N ASN A 33 -17.59 21.89 -8.66
CA ASN A 33 -17.32 23.30 -8.91
C ASN A 33 -16.16 23.87 -8.06
N GLY A 34 -15.46 23.05 -7.26
CA GLY A 34 -14.33 23.47 -6.42
C GLY A 34 -14.69 24.34 -5.21
N LEU A 35 -15.96 24.33 -4.79
CA LEU A 35 -16.51 25.17 -3.72
C LEU A 35 -16.46 24.52 -2.33
N VAL A 36 -16.27 23.19 -2.27
CA VAL A 36 -16.09 22.43 -1.03
C VAL A 36 -15.02 21.35 -1.23
N THR A 37 -14.38 20.92 -0.15
CA THR A 37 -13.45 19.78 -0.14
C THR A 37 -14.17 18.45 -0.30
N PHE A 38 -13.45 17.39 -0.71
CA PHE A 38 -14.03 16.05 -0.88
C PHE A 38 -14.37 15.39 0.45
N THR A 39 -13.55 15.62 1.48
CA THR A 39 -13.81 15.32 2.89
C THR A 39 -13.69 16.61 3.70
N GLU A 40 -14.19 16.63 4.94
CA GLU A 40 -13.98 17.79 5.83
C GLU A 40 -12.48 18.07 5.94
N PRO A 41 -12.00 19.32 5.73
CA PRO A 41 -10.58 19.62 5.85
C PRO A 41 -10.12 19.21 7.24
N ASN A 42 -9.00 18.50 7.34
CA ASN A 42 -8.43 18.20 8.65
C ASN A 42 -8.07 19.53 9.33
N GLY A 43 -8.85 19.91 10.36
CA GLY A 43 -8.63 21.12 11.14
C GLY A 43 -7.51 20.98 12.16
N GLU A 44 -6.92 19.78 12.27
CA GLU A 44 -5.83 19.49 13.18
C GLU A 44 -4.49 20.06 12.65
N PRO A 45 -3.52 20.32 13.54
CA PRO A 45 -2.22 20.84 13.13
C PRO A 45 -1.38 19.87 12.30
N ILE A 46 -1.65 18.57 12.37
CA ILE A 46 -1.08 17.58 11.46
C ILE A 46 -2.04 17.40 10.28
N PRO A 47 -1.71 17.90 9.07
CA PRO A 47 -2.65 17.98 7.95
C PRO A 47 -2.95 16.62 7.31
N TRP A 48 -2.01 15.68 7.35
CA TRP A 48 -2.21 14.35 6.78
C TRP A 48 -2.78 13.39 7.81
N GLY A 49 -4.02 12.97 7.55
CA GLY A 49 -4.82 12.10 8.40
C GLY A 49 -4.89 10.66 7.90
N LEU A 50 -5.92 9.95 8.33
CA LEU A 50 -6.08 8.51 8.06
C LEU A 50 -6.27 8.22 6.56
N LEU A 51 -6.73 9.16 5.74
CA LEU A 51 -6.78 8.98 4.29
C LEU A 51 -5.40 8.79 3.66
N VAL A 52 -4.40 9.57 4.09
CA VAL A 52 -3.02 9.47 3.58
C VAL A 52 -2.39 8.17 4.10
N ILE A 53 -2.59 7.87 5.40
CA ILE A 53 -2.17 6.60 6.01
C ILE A 53 -2.74 5.40 5.24
N GLY A 54 -4.04 5.44 4.95
CA GLY A 54 -4.73 4.38 4.21
C GLY A 54 -4.22 4.27 2.78
N TYR A 55 -4.08 5.39 2.08
CA TYR A 55 -3.48 5.42 0.75
C TYR A 55 -2.11 4.76 0.71
N MET A 56 -1.21 5.09 1.65
CA MET A 56 0.11 4.46 1.73
C MET A 56 0.00 2.97 2.00
N PHE A 57 -0.88 2.58 2.92
CA PHE A 57 -1.09 1.18 3.29
C PHE A 57 -1.52 0.34 2.08
N PHE A 58 -2.55 0.77 1.35
CA PHE A 58 -3.01 0.08 0.15
C PHE A 58 -2.00 0.19 -1.01
N GLY A 59 -1.38 1.37 -1.18
CA GLY A 59 -0.36 1.62 -2.20
C GLY A 59 0.79 0.61 -2.09
N VAL A 60 1.39 0.54 -0.91
CA VAL A 60 2.55 -0.31 -0.61
C VAL A 60 2.20 -1.80 -0.62
N ILE A 61 0.96 -2.20 -0.28
CA ILE A 61 0.51 -3.59 -0.49
C ILE A 61 0.42 -3.90 -1.99
N GLY A 62 -0.18 -3.02 -2.77
CA GLY A 62 -0.39 -3.21 -4.21
C GLY A 62 0.92 -3.39 -4.95
N THR A 63 1.85 -2.45 -4.78
CA THR A 63 3.20 -2.54 -5.37
C THR A 63 3.96 -3.76 -4.86
N GLY A 64 3.88 -4.03 -3.55
CA GLY A 64 4.52 -5.17 -2.92
C GLY A 64 4.11 -6.52 -3.50
N VAL A 65 2.81 -6.72 -3.74
CA VAL A 65 2.28 -7.96 -4.34
C VAL A 65 2.80 -8.14 -5.76
N SER A 66 2.71 -7.10 -6.60
CA SER A 66 3.16 -7.17 -7.99
C SER A 66 4.68 -7.36 -8.07
N THR A 67 5.48 -6.52 -7.41
CA THR A 67 6.95 -6.61 -7.40
C THR A 67 7.41 -8.01 -6.98
N TYR A 68 6.83 -8.56 -5.91
CA TYR A 68 7.24 -9.87 -5.41
C TYR A 68 6.84 -11.00 -6.39
N ASN A 69 5.65 -10.94 -6.97
CA ASN A 69 5.22 -11.90 -8.00
C ASN A 69 6.12 -11.82 -9.24
N SER A 70 6.37 -10.60 -9.73
CA SER A 70 7.19 -10.30 -10.91
C SER A 70 8.66 -10.66 -10.74
N LEU A 71 9.24 -10.55 -9.53
CA LEU A 71 10.59 -11.04 -9.26
C LEU A 71 10.68 -12.57 -9.38
N TYR A 72 9.68 -13.30 -8.89
CA TYR A 72 9.65 -14.76 -9.03
C TYR A 72 9.52 -15.18 -10.50
N GLU A 73 8.73 -14.46 -11.29
CA GLU A 73 8.63 -14.65 -12.74
C GLU A 73 9.98 -14.37 -13.43
N LEU A 74 10.62 -13.24 -13.11
CA LEU A 74 11.89 -12.84 -13.70
C LEU A 74 13.03 -13.81 -13.37
N PHE A 75 13.17 -14.23 -12.11
CA PHE A 75 14.25 -15.11 -11.66
C PHE A 75 14.03 -16.56 -12.08
N ASN A 76 12.78 -17.02 -12.22
CA ASN A 76 12.46 -18.39 -12.62
C ASN A 76 12.06 -18.52 -14.10
N LYS A 77 12.26 -17.50 -14.94
CA LYS A 77 11.92 -17.52 -16.37
C LYS A 77 12.50 -18.69 -17.19
N ASN A 78 13.59 -19.29 -16.72
CA ASN A 78 14.25 -20.44 -17.34
C ASN A 78 13.89 -21.77 -16.65
N HIS A 79 13.24 -21.68 -15.49
CA HIS A 79 12.80 -22.80 -14.66
C HIS A 79 11.37 -22.56 -14.15
N PRO A 80 10.35 -22.46 -15.02
CA PRO A 80 8.99 -22.12 -14.61
C PRO A 80 8.40 -23.12 -13.60
N GLU A 81 8.88 -24.36 -13.59
CA GLU A 81 8.53 -25.39 -12.62
C GLU A 81 8.91 -25.04 -11.17
N LYS A 82 9.87 -24.12 -10.99
CA LYS A 82 10.31 -23.63 -9.68
C LYS A 82 9.59 -22.38 -9.22
N ASN A 83 8.75 -21.77 -10.06
CA ASN A 83 7.98 -20.59 -9.69
C ASN A 83 6.78 -21.01 -8.81
N PRO A 84 6.76 -20.68 -7.50
CA PRO A 84 5.66 -21.03 -6.60
C PRO A 84 4.33 -20.35 -6.96
N PHE A 85 4.38 -19.27 -7.75
CA PHE A 85 3.23 -18.46 -8.09
C PHE A 85 2.76 -18.61 -9.53
N LYS A 86 3.41 -19.46 -10.34
CA LYS A 86 3.05 -19.66 -11.75
C LYS A 86 1.54 -19.79 -11.93
N ASN A 87 0.95 -20.70 -11.15
CA ASN A 87 -0.47 -21.06 -11.24
C ASN A 87 -1.45 -19.99 -10.74
N ILE A 88 -0.95 -18.94 -10.10
CA ILE A 88 -1.74 -17.85 -9.53
C ILE A 88 -1.22 -16.46 -9.92
N SER A 89 -0.26 -16.37 -10.86
CA SER A 89 0.43 -15.11 -11.18
C SER A 89 -0.55 -14.03 -11.65
N LEU A 90 -1.45 -14.36 -12.57
CA LEU A 90 -2.48 -13.43 -13.04
C LEU A 90 -3.46 -13.00 -11.92
N ARG A 91 -3.72 -13.87 -10.94
CA ARG A 91 -4.54 -13.51 -9.76
C ARG A 91 -3.78 -12.55 -8.85
N ASN A 92 -2.49 -12.77 -8.67
CA ASN A 92 -1.64 -11.90 -7.85
C ASN A 92 -1.59 -10.49 -8.46
N GLU A 93 -1.39 -10.37 -9.77
CA GLU A 93 -1.43 -9.06 -10.44
C GLU A 93 -2.79 -8.39 -10.35
N TRP A 94 -3.87 -9.16 -10.46
CA TRP A 94 -5.20 -8.60 -10.23
C TRP A 94 -5.40 -8.12 -8.78
N ILE A 95 -4.90 -8.85 -7.78
CA ILE A 95 -4.95 -8.43 -6.38
C ILE A 95 -4.15 -7.14 -6.20
N ALA A 96 -2.94 -7.06 -6.78
CA ALA A 96 -2.13 -5.85 -6.75
C ALA A 96 -2.92 -4.63 -7.26
N LEU A 97 -3.51 -4.73 -8.46
CA LEU A 97 -4.31 -3.66 -9.04
C LEU A 97 -5.58 -3.35 -8.22
N ALA A 98 -6.28 -4.38 -7.75
CA ALA A 98 -7.50 -4.23 -6.96
C ALA A 98 -7.25 -3.50 -5.64
N VAL A 99 -6.11 -3.75 -5.00
CA VAL A 99 -5.66 -3.08 -3.76
C VAL A 99 -5.25 -1.63 -4.04
N LEU A 100 -4.61 -1.33 -5.18
CA LEU A 100 -4.22 0.04 -5.52
C LEU A 100 -5.41 0.99 -5.69
N ILE A 101 -6.53 0.52 -6.24
CA ILE A 101 -7.68 1.39 -6.56
C ILE A 101 -8.23 2.12 -5.31
N PRO A 102 -8.54 1.46 -4.18
CA PRO A 102 -8.87 2.14 -2.93
C PRO A 102 -7.81 3.15 -2.49
N GLY A 103 -6.53 2.80 -2.61
CA GLY A 103 -5.42 3.71 -2.29
C GLY A 103 -5.46 5.00 -3.12
N TRP A 104 -5.66 4.88 -4.43
CA TRP A 104 -5.81 6.03 -5.34
C TRP A 104 -7.01 6.89 -4.97
N ILE A 105 -8.16 6.27 -4.69
CA ILE A 105 -9.36 7.00 -4.28
C ILE A 105 -9.08 7.82 -3.01
N MET A 106 -8.36 7.26 -2.03
CA MET A 106 -8.03 7.97 -0.79
C MET A 106 -7.07 9.15 -0.97
N VAL A 107 -6.04 9.05 -1.82
CA VAL A 107 -5.14 10.19 -2.05
C VAL A 107 -5.82 11.32 -2.84
N PHE A 108 -6.70 10.98 -3.79
CA PHE A 108 -7.52 11.99 -4.44
C PHE A 108 -8.50 12.63 -3.45
N ALA A 109 -9.09 11.84 -2.57
CA ALA A 109 -9.98 12.32 -1.52
C ALA A 109 -9.30 13.25 -0.52
N SER A 110 -8.02 13.00 -0.18
CA SER A 110 -7.26 13.86 0.73
C SER A 110 -6.87 15.21 0.12
N THR A 111 -7.07 15.41 -1.18
CA THR A 111 -6.71 16.67 -1.85
C THR A 111 -7.80 17.72 -1.64
N TYR A 112 -7.41 18.96 -1.29
CA TYR A 112 -8.35 20.07 -1.08
C TYR A 112 -9.20 20.35 -2.33
N LYS A 113 -8.61 20.30 -3.52
CA LYS A 113 -9.28 20.47 -4.82
C LYS A 113 -8.92 19.35 -5.80
N PRO A 114 -9.60 18.20 -5.75
CA PRO A 114 -9.24 17.06 -6.60
C PRO A 114 -9.53 17.30 -8.09
N GLY A 115 -10.45 18.20 -8.45
CA GLY A 115 -10.65 18.62 -9.85
C GLY A 115 -9.43 19.34 -10.45
N GLU A 116 -8.62 19.97 -9.61
CA GLU A 116 -7.36 20.61 -9.99
C GLU A 116 -6.18 19.61 -10.02
N ALA A 117 -6.38 18.34 -9.64
CA ALA A 117 -5.32 17.32 -9.66
C ALA A 117 -4.77 17.05 -11.07
N ILE A 118 -5.52 17.40 -12.13
CA ILE A 118 -5.05 17.35 -13.52
C ILE A 118 -3.80 18.23 -13.74
N TYR A 119 -3.64 19.30 -12.95
CA TYR A 119 -2.46 20.17 -13.02
C TYR A 119 -1.17 19.49 -12.59
N ILE A 120 -1.23 18.35 -11.89
CA ILE A 120 -0.05 17.51 -11.66
C ILE A 120 0.57 17.11 -13.02
N TYR A 121 -0.25 16.82 -14.03
CA TYR A 121 0.23 16.36 -15.34
C TYR A 121 0.44 17.50 -16.34
N THR A 122 -0.36 18.57 -16.27
CA THR A 122 -0.28 19.68 -17.25
C THR A 122 0.58 20.85 -16.79
N SER A 123 0.90 20.93 -15.50
CA SER A 123 1.76 21.96 -14.89
C SER A 123 2.71 21.31 -13.88
N PHE A 124 3.41 20.28 -14.36
CA PHE A 124 4.26 19.41 -13.54
C PHE A 124 5.40 20.19 -12.88
N ARG A 125 5.53 20.03 -11.57
CA ARG A 125 6.64 20.56 -10.78
C ARG A 125 7.61 19.44 -10.43
N ASP A 126 8.74 19.40 -11.13
CA ASP A 126 9.82 18.41 -10.99
C ASP A 126 10.46 18.34 -9.60
N THR A 127 10.39 19.43 -8.84
CA THR A 127 10.87 19.48 -7.45
C THR A 127 9.87 18.93 -6.43
N SER A 128 8.63 18.65 -6.83
CA SER A 128 7.58 18.16 -5.92
C SER A 128 7.52 16.64 -5.89
N ARG A 129 7.84 16.04 -4.74
CA ARG A 129 7.75 14.60 -4.52
C ARG A 129 6.32 14.07 -4.64
N ILE A 130 5.32 14.87 -4.25
CA ILE A 130 3.90 14.52 -4.40
C ILE A 130 3.48 14.53 -5.87
N ALA A 131 3.99 15.48 -6.67
CA ALA A 131 3.72 15.48 -8.12
C ALA A 131 4.33 14.23 -8.77
N TRP A 132 5.55 13.84 -8.38
CA TRP A 132 6.16 12.59 -8.82
C TRP A 132 5.35 11.36 -8.45
N ASN A 133 4.76 11.30 -7.24
CA ASN A 133 3.88 10.19 -6.87
C ASN A 133 2.72 10.03 -7.87
N GLY A 134 2.02 11.11 -8.24
CA GLY A 134 0.93 11.03 -9.22
C GLY A 134 1.36 10.42 -10.56
N VAL A 135 2.52 10.86 -11.08
CA VAL A 135 3.10 10.30 -12.31
C VAL A 135 3.49 8.84 -12.13
N LEU A 136 4.19 8.50 -11.04
CA LEU A 136 4.69 7.16 -10.77
C LEU A 136 3.55 6.14 -10.57
N TYR A 137 2.45 6.51 -9.92
CA TYR A 137 1.27 5.64 -9.82
C TYR A 137 0.63 5.36 -11.17
N ALA A 138 0.57 6.35 -12.07
CA ALA A 138 0.07 6.13 -13.43
C ALA A 138 0.97 5.14 -14.18
N LEU A 139 2.30 5.28 -14.06
CA LEU A 139 3.28 4.38 -14.67
C LEU A 139 3.20 2.96 -14.10
N VAL A 140 3.07 2.82 -12.77
CA VAL A 140 2.86 1.52 -12.11
C VAL A 140 1.54 0.89 -12.55
N GLY A 141 0.45 1.65 -12.59
CA GLY A 141 -0.84 1.18 -13.08
C GLY A 141 -0.75 0.66 -14.52
N ILE A 142 -0.02 1.37 -15.39
CA ILE A 142 0.25 0.91 -16.76
C ILE A 142 1.07 -0.39 -16.75
N GLY A 143 2.12 -0.48 -15.92
CA GLY A 143 2.95 -1.68 -15.77
C GLY A 143 2.12 -2.92 -15.42
N ILE A 144 1.35 -2.85 -14.33
CA ILE A 144 0.50 -3.96 -13.88
C ILE A 144 -0.56 -4.33 -14.92
N ILE A 145 -1.20 -3.34 -15.57
CA ILE A 145 -2.16 -3.62 -16.65
C ILE A 145 -1.48 -4.35 -17.81
N LEU A 146 -0.28 -3.92 -18.22
CA LEU A 146 0.48 -4.58 -19.29
C LEU A 146 0.86 -6.02 -18.91
N GLU A 147 1.24 -6.27 -17.66
CA GLU A 147 1.51 -7.62 -17.15
C GLU A 147 0.26 -8.51 -17.20
N ILE A 148 -0.88 -8.01 -16.69
CA ILE A 148 -2.17 -8.71 -16.76
C ILE A 148 -2.50 -9.07 -18.21
N LEU A 149 -2.34 -8.12 -19.14
CA LEU A 149 -2.60 -8.35 -20.56
C LEU A 149 -1.64 -9.38 -21.18
N ALA A 150 -0.34 -9.33 -20.84
CA ALA A 150 0.65 -10.28 -21.30
C ALA A 150 0.34 -11.71 -20.80
N LEU A 151 -0.01 -11.86 -19.52
CA LEU A 151 -0.39 -13.14 -18.92
C LEU A 151 -1.71 -13.69 -19.50
N ILE A 152 -2.67 -12.83 -19.85
CA ILE A 152 -3.87 -13.23 -20.60
C ILE A 152 -3.51 -13.68 -22.03
N GLY A 153 -2.53 -13.03 -22.66
CA GLY A 153 -2.04 -13.37 -23.99
C GLY A 153 -1.44 -14.76 -24.10
N GLU A 154 -0.70 -15.20 -23.07
CA GLU A 154 -0.15 -16.56 -23.00
C GLU A 154 -1.24 -17.63 -23.11
N LYS A 155 -2.40 -17.40 -22.47
CA LYS A 155 -3.56 -18.31 -22.53
C LYS A 155 -4.29 -18.29 -23.87
N ARG A 156 -4.05 -17.27 -24.71
CA ARG A 156 -4.81 -17.01 -25.94
C ARG A 156 -4.03 -17.25 -27.22
N MET A 157 -2.82 -17.82 -27.15
CA MET A 157 -1.99 -18.06 -28.33
C MET A 157 -2.68 -18.87 -29.44
N GLU A 158 -3.66 -19.71 -29.10
CA GLU A 158 -4.39 -20.54 -30.06
C GLU A 158 -5.47 -19.78 -30.88
N TYR A 159 -5.87 -18.58 -30.44
CA TYR A 159 -6.94 -17.81 -31.06
C TYR A 159 -6.41 -16.90 -32.19
N LYS A 160 -7.13 -16.83 -33.32
CA LYS A 160 -6.70 -16.12 -34.54
C LYS A 160 -7.33 -14.74 -34.73
N ASP A 161 -7.86 -14.12 -33.69
CA ASP A 161 -8.42 -12.76 -33.73
C ASP A 161 -7.33 -11.68 -33.57
N PRO A 162 -7.57 -10.44 -34.05
CA PRO A 162 -6.57 -9.36 -34.00
C PRO A 162 -6.16 -8.97 -32.58
N ILE A 163 -7.06 -9.10 -31.59
CA ILE A 163 -6.77 -8.82 -30.18
C ILE A 163 -5.80 -9.89 -29.63
N SER A 164 -6.06 -11.16 -29.91
CA SER A 164 -5.17 -12.26 -29.51
C SER A 164 -3.78 -12.16 -30.14
N ARG A 165 -3.63 -11.59 -31.36
CA ARG A 165 -2.30 -11.33 -31.94
C ARG A 165 -1.51 -10.28 -31.15
N LEU A 166 -2.17 -9.20 -30.73
CA LEU A 166 -1.53 -8.17 -29.91
C LEU A 166 -1.15 -8.74 -28.53
N LEU A 167 -2.06 -9.48 -27.89
CA LEU A 167 -1.80 -10.10 -26.60
C LEU A 167 -0.70 -11.16 -26.69
N ALA A 168 -0.65 -11.97 -27.75
CA ALA A 168 0.43 -12.94 -27.97
C ALA A 168 1.79 -12.28 -28.23
N TRP A 169 1.82 -11.08 -28.83
CA TRP A 169 3.04 -10.29 -28.95
C TRP A 169 3.51 -9.78 -27.58
N LEU A 170 2.60 -9.26 -26.76
CA LEU A 170 2.89 -8.85 -25.38
C LEU A 170 3.40 -10.01 -24.53
N SER A 171 2.86 -11.21 -24.72
CA SER A 171 3.27 -12.43 -24.01
C SER A 171 4.54 -13.08 -24.58
N SER A 172 5.16 -12.50 -25.62
CA SER A 172 6.41 -13.04 -26.15
C SER A 172 7.52 -12.93 -25.10
N LYS A 173 8.38 -13.95 -24.99
CA LYS A 173 9.38 -14.04 -23.91
C LYS A 173 10.22 -12.76 -23.74
N SER A 174 10.63 -12.14 -24.84
CA SER A 174 11.43 -10.91 -24.81
C SER A 174 10.63 -9.70 -24.33
N VAL A 175 9.37 -9.57 -24.75
CA VAL A 175 8.51 -8.44 -24.38
C VAL A 175 8.04 -8.59 -22.94
N LEU A 176 7.67 -9.81 -22.51
CA LEU A 176 7.29 -10.09 -21.13
C LEU A 176 8.41 -9.71 -20.15
N ILE A 177 9.67 -10.06 -20.44
CA ILE A 177 10.81 -9.69 -19.59
C ILE A 177 10.95 -8.16 -19.47
N LEU A 178 10.70 -7.42 -20.56
CA LEU A 178 10.76 -5.96 -20.55
C LEU A 178 9.62 -5.36 -19.73
N ILE A 179 8.40 -5.89 -19.86
CA ILE A 179 7.24 -5.45 -19.08
C ILE A 179 7.47 -5.71 -17.59
N VAL A 180 7.88 -6.94 -17.23
CA VAL A 180 8.18 -7.35 -15.85
C VAL A 180 9.31 -6.51 -15.26
N GLY A 181 10.39 -6.29 -16.02
CA GLY A 181 11.49 -5.43 -15.58
C GLY A 181 11.06 -3.97 -15.39
N TYR A 182 10.18 -3.46 -16.26
CA TYR A 182 9.62 -2.12 -16.15
C TYR A 182 8.72 -1.96 -14.91
N ALA A 183 7.82 -2.92 -14.65
CA ALA A 183 6.92 -2.89 -13.51
C ALA A 183 7.70 -2.86 -12.19
N ILE A 184 8.63 -3.81 -12.00
CA ILE A 184 9.52 -3.84 -10.81
C ILE A 184 10.25 -2.51 -10.64
N LEU A 185 10.81 -1.95 -11.71
CA LEU A 185 11.54 -0.69 -11.63
C LEU A 185 10.63 0.47 -11.19
N MET A 186 9.46 0.61 -11.81
CA MET A 186 8.53 1.70 -11.50
C MET A 186 7.94 1.57 -10.09
N GLU A 187 7.65 0.36 -9.64
CA GLU A 187 7.13 0.07 -8.30
C GLU A 187 8.16 0.40 -7.23
N LEU A 188 9.41 -0.04 -7.39
CA LEU A 188 10.47 0.27 -6.43
C LEU A 188 10.79 1.77 -6.38
N ILE A 189 10.76 2.46 -7.53
CA ILE A 189 10.93 3.92 -7.57
C ILE A 189 9.75 4.62 -6.90
N LEU A 190 8.52 4.13 -7.12
CA LEU A 190 7.32 4.66 -6.50
C LEU A 190 7.37 4.53 -4.97
N ASP A 191 7.68 3.34 -4.45
CA ASP A 191 7.76 3.10 -3.00
C ASP A 191 8.87 3.96 -2.37
N ALA A 192 10.03 4.07 -3.03
CA ALA A 192 11.11 4.94 -2.58
C ALA A 192 10.71 6.42 -2.60
N ASN A 193 10.03 6.89 -3.66
CA ASN A 193 9.56 8.26 -3.74
C ASN A 193 8.48 8.54 -2.69
N LEU A 194 7.59 7.57 -2.43
CA LEU A 194 6.58 7.64 -1.39
C LEU A 194 7.23 7.84 -0.02
N GLY A 195 8.20 7.00 0.37
CA GLY A 195 8.95 7.18 1.61
C GLY A 195 9.67 8.53 1.67
N SER A 196 10.22 9.00 0.55
CA SER A 196 10.88 10.31 0.47
C SER A 196 9.94 11.49 0.73
N VAL A 197 8.65 11.40 0.36
CA VAL A 197 7.67 12.46 0.65
C VAL A 197 7.67 12.75 2.15
N PHE A 198 7.56 11.71 2.98
CA PHE A 198 7.50 11.84 4.44
C PHE A 198 8.88 12.07 5.06
N GLY A 199 9.92 11.48 4.49
CA GLY A 199 11.29 11.70 4.92
C GLY A 199 11.76 13.15 4.76
N TYR A 200 11.25 13.87 3.75
CA TYR A 200 11.59 15.28 3.49
C TYR A 200 10.50 16.28 3.92
N LEU A 201 9.44 15.82 4.62
CA LEU A 201 8.45 16.71 5.23
C LEU A 201 9.08 17.60 6.31
N SER A 202 9.91 16.99 7.16
CA SER A 202 10.68 17.74 8.16
C SER A 202 11.92 18.32 7.48
N THR A 203 11.81 19.57 7.04
CA THR A 203 12.90 20.31 6.37
C THR A 203 14.14 20.53 7.25
N TRP A 204 14.08 20.13 8.52
CA TRP A 204 15.11 20.31 9.54
C TRP A 204 16.05 19.11 9.70
N VAL A 205 15.64 17.93 9.24
CA VAL A 205 16.37 16.69 9.52
C VAL A 205 16.56 15.92 8.22
N TYR A 206 17.73 16.11 7.62
CA TYR A 206 18.09 15.46 6.36
C TYR A 206 18.12 13.92 6.48
N GLU A 207 18.33 13.41 7.69
CA GLU A 207 18.47 11.99 8.00
C GLU A 207 17.17 11.19 7.81
N PHE A 208 15.99 11.83 7.91
CA PHE A 208 14.73 11.15 7.65
C PHE A 208 14.53 10.82 6.17
N GLY A 209 15.03 11.67 5.27
CA GLY A 209 14.80 11.58 3.83
C GLY A 209 15.19 10.22 3.21
N PRO A 210 16.49 9.89 3.12
CA PRO A 210 16.94 8.64 2.51
C PRO A 210 16.52 7.39 3.29
N PHE A 211 16.42 7.48 4.62
CA PHE A 211 16.02 6.37 5.47
C PHE A 211 14.57 5.95 5.18
N MET A 212 13.63 6.90 5.13
CA MET A 212 12.22 6.60 4.87
C MET A 212 12.00 5.99 3.50
N SER A 213 12.71 6.45 2.47
CA SER A 213 12.67 5.84 1.14
C SER A 213 13.03 4.35 1.18
N MET A 214 14.09 3.99 1.93
CA MET A 214 14.51 2.59 2.08
C MET A 214 13.51 1.78 2.90
N LEU A 215 12.98 2.35 3.98
CA LEU A 215 11.96 1.71 4.80
C LEU A 215 10.73 1.35 3.97
N PHE A 216 10.23 2.24 3.11
CA PHE A 216 9.05 1.98 2.30
C PHE A 216 9.25 0.90 1.24
N VAL A 217 10.44 0.81 0.64
CA VAL A 217 10.81 -0.32 -0.23
C VAL A 217 10.82 -1.64 0.55
N ILE A 218 11.37 -1.67 1.77
CA ILE A 218 11.34 -2.88 2.61
C ILE A 218 9.90 -3.23 3.01
N LEU A 219 9.09 -2.22 3.32
CA LEU A 219 7.68 -2.39 3.67
C LEU A 219 6.85 -2.93 2.50
N SER A 220 7.19 -2.64 1.23
CA SER A 220 6.48 -3.22 0.09
C SER A 220 6.75 -4.71 -0.07
N PHE A 221 7.98 -5.17 0.12
CA PHE A 221 8.25 -6.61 0.20
C PHE A 221 7.51 -7.27 1.37
N TYR A 222 7.58 -6.65 2.55
CA TYR A 222 6.94 -7.15 3.77
C TYR A 222 5.41 -7.27 3.61
N SER A 223 4.77 -6.27 3.02
CA SER A 223 3.33 -6.22 2.77
C SER A 223 2.89 -7.18 1.65
N GLY A 224 3.65 -7.26 0.57
CA GLY A 224 3.39 -8.13 -0.57
C GLY A 224 3.43 -9.60 -0.18
N ILE A 225 4.48 -9.99 0.55
CA ILE A 225 4.61 -11.34 1.11
C ILE A 225 3.45 -11.65 2.07
N ALA A 226 3.02 -10.68 2.87
CA ALA A 226 1.89 -10.88 3.78
C ALA A 226 0.57 -11.05 3.04
N MET A 227 0.29 -10.21 2.06
CA MET A 227 -0.94 -10.31 1.27
C MET A 227 -0.99 -11.63 0.49
N LEU A 228 0.13 -12.09 -0.06
CA LEU A 228 0.22 -13.41 -0.69
C LEU A 228 0.09 -14.54 0.34
N SER A 229 0.70 -14.41 1.52
CA SER A 229 0.54 -15.37 2.63
C SER A 229 -0.90 -15.47 3.13
N PHE A 230 -1.68 -14.39 3.02
CA PHE A 230 -3.11 -14.37 3.29
C PHE A 230 -3.91 -15.05 2.16
N MET A 231 -3.65 -14.64 0.91
CA MET A 231 -4.47 -15.02 -0.24
C MET A 231 -4.18 -16.43 -0.76
N THR A 232 -2.93 -16.91 -0.72
CA THR A 232 -2.58 -18.23 -1.23
C THR A 232 -3.31 -19.37 -0.49
N PRO A 233 -3.29 -19.47 0.85
CA PRO A 233 -4.05 -20.51 1.55
C PRO A 233 -5.56 -20.39 1.36
N LEU A 234 -6.08 -19.16 1.33
CA LEU A 234 -7.49 -18.89 1.08
C LEU A 234 -7.91 -19.40 -0.30
N TYR A 235 -7.12 -19.11 -1.33
CA TYR A 235 -7.36 -19.57 -2.69
C TYR A 235 -7.34 -21.10 -2.79
N ASN A 236 -6.33 -21.76 -2.22
CA ASN A 236 -6.23 -23.22 -2.30
C ASN A 236 -7.40 -23.94 -1.63
N ARG A 237 -7.96 -23.36 -0.57
CA ARG A 237 -9.14 -23.92 0.08
C ARG A 237 -10.37 -23.90 -0.83
N PHE A 238 -10.47 -22.92 -1.71
CA PHE A 238 -11.60 -22.79 -2.65
C PHE A 238 -11.32 -23.39 -4.03
N ARG A 239 -10.05 -23.66 -4.36
CA ARG A 239 -9.65 -24.29 -5.62
C ARG A 239 -10.10 -25.76 -5.66
N LYS A 240 -10.69 -26.18 -6.78
CA LYS A 240 -11.11 -27.57 -7.04
C LYS A 240 -10.16 -28.33 -7.98
N VAL A 241 -9.05 -27.71 -8.39
CA VAL A 241 -8.13 -28.23 -9.41
C VAL A 241 -7.10 -29.15 -8.76
N LYS A 242 -6.72 -30.22 -9.48
CA LYS A 242 -5.66 -31.14 -9.06
C LYS A 242 -4.30 -30.45 -9.11
N GLU A 243 -3.45 -30.72 -8.13
CA GLU A 243 -2.05 -30.26 -8.14
C GLU A 243 -1.35 -30.76 -9.41
N ASP A 244 -0.55 -29.89 -10.02
CA ASP A 244 0.31 -30.26 -11.15
C ASP A 244 1.35 -31.29 -10.65
N PRO A 245 1.39 -32.51 -11.21
CA PRO A 245 2.36 -33.54 -10.79
C PRO A 245 3.83 -33.11 -10.90
N ASN A 246 4.13 -32.13 -11.76
CA ASN A 246 5.48 -31.64 -12.00
C ASN A 246 5.77 -30.30 -11.31
N GLY A 247 4.79 -29.72 -10.61
CA GLY A 247 4.91 -28.44 -9.91
C GLY A 247 5.36 -28.60 -8.45
N LEU A 248 5.57 -27.46 -7.80
CA LEU A 248 5.81 -27.41 -6.35
C LEU A 248 4.56 -27.88 -5.59
N SER A 249 4.77 -28.69 -4.55
CA SER A 249 3.67 -29.05 -3.64
C SER A 249 3.19 -27.81 -2.90
N ILE A 250 1.92 -27.80 -2.48
CA ILE A 250 1.42 -26.60 -1.81
C ILE A 250 2.11 -26.32 -0.47
N HIS A 251 2.56 -27.37 0.21
CA HIS A 251 3.35 -27.23 1.42
C HIS A 251 4.69 -26.56 1.15
N ASP A 252 5.32 -26.79 0.00
CA ASP A 252 6.57 -26.13 -0.37
C ASP A 252 6.35 -24.64 -0.66
N VAL A 253 5.26 -24.28 -1.34
CA VAL A 253 4.86 -22.87 -1.51
C VAL A 253 4.68 -22.19 -0.16
N TYR A 254 4.03 -22.86 0.79
CA TYR A 254 3.86 -22.33 2.15
C TYR A 254 5.18 -22.15 2.89
N LYS A 255 6.14 -23.07 2.70
CA LYS A 255 7.47 -22.92 3.27
C LYS A 255 8.22 -21.74 2.65
N ILE A 256 8.12 -21.54 1.34
CA ILE A 256 8.75 -20.41 0.65
C ILE A 256 8.22 -19.09 1.21
N LEU A 257 6.90 -18.92 1.26
CA LEU A 257 6.27 -17.72 1.85
C LEU A 257 6.63 -17.56 3.34
N GLY A 258 6.72 -18.66 4.10
CA GLY A 258 7.16 -18.63 5.49
C GLY A 258 8.60 -18.13 5.65
N ARG A 259 9.53 -18.65 4.84
CA ARG A 259 10.93 -18.22 4.83
C ARG A 259 11.04 -16.74 4.48
N ASP A 260 10.40 -16.34 3.40
CA ASP A 260 10.51 -14.97 2.88
C ASP A 260 9.82 -13.98 3.82
N GLY A 261 8.71 -14.40 4.47
CA GLY A 261 8.07 -13.64 5.54
C GLY A 261 8.97 -13.43 6.75
N VAL A 262 9.72 -14.44 7.19
CA VAL A 262 10.72 -14.27 8.27
C VAL A 262 11.77 -13.24 7.87
N LEU A 263 12.34 -13.38 6.67
CA LEU A 263 13.40 -12.48 6.18
C LEU A 263 12.93 -11.04 6.08
N ALA A 264 11.75 -10.82 5.49
CA ALA A 264 11.15 -9.49 5.39
C ALA A 264 10.85 -8.89 6.77
N THR A 265 10.32 -9.69 7.71
CA THR A 265 10.06 -9.20 9.07
C THR A 265 11.35 -8.83 9.81
N ILE A 266 12.43 -9.60 9.63
CA ILE A 266 13.76 -9.26 10.20
C ILE A 266 14.27 -7.94 9.60
N ALA A 267 14.14 -7.75 8.29
CA ALA A 267 14.54 -6.51 7.63
C ALA A 267 13.76 -5.29 8.19
N VAL A 268 12.44 -5.40 8.34
CA VAL A 268 11.61 -4.37 8.98
C VAL A 268 12.03 -4.13 10.44
N GLY A 269 12.25 -5.20 11.21
CA GLY A 269 12.70 -5.09 12.60
C GLY A 269 14.04 -4.37 12.73
N PHE A 270 15.00 -4.68 11.86
CA PHE A 270 16.26 -3.96 11.76
C PHE A 270 16.03 -2.49 11.41
N SER A 271 15.20 -2.18 10.41
CA SER A 271 14.90 -0.81 10.02
C SER A 271 14.25 -0.02 11.16
N LEU A 272 13.30 -0.59 11.92
CA LEU A 272 12.67 0.11 13.05
C LEU A 272 13.68 0.41 14.18
N LEU A 273 14.53 -0.57 14.51
CA LEU A 273 15.59 -0.36 15.51
C LEU A 273 16.61 0.68 15.03
N TRP A 274 16.97 0.65 13.75
CA TRP A 274 17.86 1.63 13.15
C TRP A 274 17.24 3.03 13.13
N TRP A 275 15.95 3.14 12.81
CA TRP A 275 15.21 4.40 12.85
C TRP A 275 15.23 5.02 14.24
N LEU A 276 14.89 4.21 15.26
CA LEU A 276 14.91 4.64 16.65
C LEU A 276 16.32 5.03 17.08
N TRP A 277 17.33 4.25 16.69
CA TRP A 277 18.71 4.55 17.02
C TRP A 277 19.19 5.87 16.39
N LEU A 278 18.92 6.09 15.09
CA LEU A 278 19.29 7.34 14.40
C LEU A 278 18.61 8.56 15.01
N THR A 279 17.35 8.41 15.42
CA THR A 279 16.58 9.51 16.03
C THR A 279 16.96 9.75 17.48
N ALA A 280 17.26 8.71 18.26
CA ALA A 280 17.63 8.85 19.67
C ALA A 280 19.08 9.34 19.88
N THR A 281 19.98 9.07 18.94
CA THR A 281 21.42 9.40 19.10
C THR A 281 21.82 10.76 18.56
N ASN A 282 20.94 11.44 17.82
CA ASN A 282 21.17 12.79 17.36
C ASN A 282 20.35 13.78 18.19
N GLN A 283 21.02 14.78 18.76
CA GLN A 283 20.41 15.76 19.67
C GLN A 283 19.26 16.53 19.03
N GLN A 284 19.32 16.78 17.72
CA GLN A 284 18.27 17.48 17.00
C GLN A 284 17.05 16.59 16.78
N THR A 285 17.25 15.28 16.61
CA THR A 285 16.18 14.31 16.30
C THR A 285 15.63 13.57 17.51
N SER A 286 16.31 13.67 18.66
CA SER A 286 15.94 13.05 19.94
C SER A 286 14.47 13.28 20.34
N PRO A 287 13.88 14.48 20.16
CA PRO A 287 12.47 14.70 20.49
C PRO A 287 11.51 13.75 19.76
N TRP A 288 11.79 13.39 18.51
CA TRP A 288 10.95 12.45 17.76
C TRP A 288 11.10 11.01 18.27
N ALA A 289 12.30 10.64 18.73
CA ALA A 289 12.51 9.35 19.39
C ALA A 289 11.72 9.26 20.69
N GLU A 290 11.69 10.33 21.49
CA GLU A 290 10.89 10.41 22.72
C GLU A 290 9.40 10.16 22.45
N LEU A 291 8.83 10.72 21.38
CA LEU A 291 7.43 10.47 20.99
C LEU A 291 7.15 8.99 20.69
N MET A 292 8.14 8.24 20.20
CA MET A 292 8.04 6.81 19.90
C MET A 292 8.22 5.91 21.12
N ILE A 293 8.84 6.37 22.22
CA ILE A 293 9.15 5.52 23.38
C ILE A 293 8.45 5.94 24.68
N SER A 294 8.14 7.23 24.85
CA SER A 294 7.72 7.82 26.14
C SER A 294 6.33 8.47 26.13
N GLU A 295 5.52 8.24 25.07
CA GLU A 295 4.21 8.88 24.76
C GLU A 295 4.33 10.12 23.85
N PRO A 296 3.33 10.45 23.00
CA PRO A 296 1.99 9.87 22.87
C PRO A 296 1.89 8.66 21.92
N TYR A 297 2.92 8.35 21.14
CA TYR A 297 2.87 7.28 20.13
C TYR A 297 3.58 5.99 20.55
N SER A 298 4.01 5.88 21.81
CA SER A 298 4.72 4.72 22.35
C SER A 298 3.94 3.41 22.23
N VAL A 299 2.63 3.45 22.46
CA VAL A 299 1.75 2.28 22.31
C VAL A 299 1.71 1.84 20.84
N VAL A 300 1.52 2.77 19.90
CA VAL A 300 1.48 2.45 18.47
C VAL A 300 2.83 1.89 18.01
N PHE A 301 3.94 2.44 18.51
CA PHE A 301 5.29 2.01 18.14
C PHE A 301 5.65 0.65 18.75
N LEU A 302 5.61 0.54 20.07
CA LEU A 302 6.06 -0.65 20.80
C LEU A 302 5.09 -1.82 20.65
N ILE A 303 3.79 -1.58 20.77
CA ILE A 303 2.80 -2.65 20.64
C ILE A 303 2.47 -2.88 19.17
N GLY A 304 2.11 -1.84 18.42
CA GLY A 304 1.72 -1.97 17.01
C GLY A 304 2.91 -2.34 16.10
N GLY A 305 3.96 -1.51 16.09
CA GLY A 305 5.12 -1.72 15.23
C GLY A 305 6.00 -2.89 15.66
N VAL A 306 6.45 -2.91 16.92
CA VAL A 306 7.43 -3.90 17.39
C VAL A 306 6.80 -5.24 17.74
N LEU A 307 5.83 -5.29 18.66
CA LEU A 307 5.24 -6.56 19.09
C LEU A 307 4.39 -7.21 17.98
N VAL A 308 3.43 -6.46 17.46
CA VAL A 308 2.46 -6.93 16.44
C VAL A 308 3.10 -7.02 15.06
N GLY A 309 3.95 -6.07 14.66
CA GLY A 309 4.61 -6.07 13.36
C GLY A 309 5.91 -6.89 13.27
N VAL A 310 6.66 -7.08 14.35
CA VAL A 310 7.97 -7.75 14.26
C VAL A 310 7.99 -9.07 15.04
N ILE A 311 7.74 -9.02 16.34
CA ILE A 311 7.95 -10.19 17.21
C ILE A 311 6.97 -11.32 16.87
N ILE A 312 5.67 -11.01 16.80
CA ILE A 312 4.65 -12.02 16.51
C ILE A 312 4.85 -12.60 15.08
N PRO A 313 5.01 -11.80 14.01
CA PRO A 313 5.17 -12.35 12.67
C PRO A 313 6.45 -13.17 12.48
N ILE A 314 7.58 -12.79 13.11
CA ILE A 314 8.81 -13.62 13.08
C ILE A 314 8.53 -15.03 13.61
N ILE A 315 7.86 -15.14 14.76
CA ILE A 315 7.53 -16.43 15.37
C ILE A 315 6.57 -17.21 14.46
N LEU A 316 5.49 -16.58 14.01
CA LEU A 316 4.44 -17.26 13.23
C LEU A 316 4.93 -17.68 11.85
N TYR A 317 5.66 -16.83 11.13
CA TYR A 317 6.29 -17.19 9.87
C TYR A 317 7.36 -18.28 10.04
N GLY A 318 8.14 -18.24 11.13
CA GLY A 318 9.09 -19.30 11.45
C GLY A 318 8.42 -20.65 11.68
N VAL A 319 7.27 -20.67 12.38
CA VAL A 319 6.46 -21.88 12.55
C VAL A 319 5.83 -22.32 11.22
N ALA A 320 5.35 -21.39 10.41
CA ALA A 320 4.81 -21.66 9.09
C ALA A 320 5.86 -22.28 8.16
N TYR A 321 7.09 -21.76 8.17
CA TYR A 321 8.23 -22.31 7.44
C TYR A 321 8.58 -23.72 7.90
N LYS A 322 8.62 -23.98 9.21
CA LYS A 322 8.94 -25.32 9.73
C LYS A 322 7.87 -26.35 9.40
N LYS A 323 6.59 -25.96 9.52
CA LYS A 323 5.44 -26.88 9.41
C LYS A 323 4.79 -26.93 8.03
N GLY A 324 5.07 -25.98 7.15
CA GLY A 324 4.34 -25.81 5.88
C GLY A 324 2.83 -25.62 6.10
N SER A 325 2.44 -24.81 7.08
CA SER A 325 1.03 -24.66 7.51
C SER A 325 0.38 -23.39 6.97
N GLY A 326 -0.65 -23.56 6.14
CA GLY A 326 -1.43 -22.44 5.60
C GLY A 326 -2.16 -21.61 6.67
N HIS A 327 -2.62 -22.23 7.77
CA HIS A 327 -3.24 -21.49 8.87
C HIS A 327 -2.26 -20.54 9.55
N MET A 328 -1.02 -21.00 9.80
CA MET A 328 0.01 -20.15 10.41
C MET A 328 0.40 -19.00 9.48
N LEU A 329 0.40 -19.21 8.15
CA LEU A 329 0.61 -18.13 7.17
C LEU A 329 -0.50 -17.09 7.18
N VAL A 330 -1.77 -17.51 7.28
CA VAL A 330 -2.88 -16.57 7.36
C VAL A 330 -2.84 -15.80 8.68
N THR A 331 -2.50 -16.46 9.78
CA THR A 331 -2.36 -15.76 11.07
C THR A 331 -1.17 -14.79 11.03
N SER A 332 -0.02 -15.20 10.51
CA SER A 332 1.15 -14.31 10.40
C SER A 332 0.85 -13.09 9.53
N SER A 333 0.19 -13.28 8.38
CA SER A 333 -0.15 -12.17 7.49
C SER A 333 -1.10 -11.15 8.12
N ILE A 334 -2.08 -11.58 8.92
CA ILE A 334 -2.96 -10.65 9.65
C ILE A 334 -2.15 -9.77 10.61
N PHE A 335 -1.28 -10.38 11.43
CA PHE A 335 -0.43 -9.61 12.35
C PHE A 335 0.55 -8.69 11.59
N THR A 336 1.12 -9.18 10.49
CA THR A 336 1.98 -8.37 9.62
C THR A 336 1.26 -7.14 9.07
N LEU A 337 0.06 -7.30 8.51
CA LEU A 337 -0.69 -6.18 7.94
C LEU A 337 -1.12 -5.18 9.02
N LEU A 338 -1.51 -5.64 10.20
CA LEU A 338 -1.82 -4.76 11.34
C LEU A 338 -0.57 -4.00 11.84
N GLY A 339 0.57 -4.68 11.90
CA GLY A 339 1.83 -4.08 12.29
C GLY A 339 2.33 -3.07 11.27
N MET A 340 2.24 -3.41 9.98
CA MET A 340 2.54 -2.50 8.87
C MET A 340 1.69 -1.24 8.93
N PHE A 341 0.38 -1.38 9.17
CA PHE A 341 -0.51 -0.23 9.32
C PHE A 341 -0.01 0.70 10.45
N SER A 342 0.37 0.12 11.60
CA SER A 342 0.95 0.87 12.72
C SER A 342 2.27 1.57 12.36
N ILE A 343 3.16 0.90 11.62
CA ILE A 343 4.44 1.47 11.17
C ILE A 343 4.20 2.65 10.22
N ILE A 344 3.29 2.49 9.25
CA ILE A 344 2.92 3.53 8.29
C ILE A 344 2.29 4.73 9.00
N THR A 345 1.40 4.49 9.97
CA THR A 345 0.82 5.54 10.81
C THR A 345 1.91 6.39 11.49
N ILE A 346 2.91 5.74 12.08
CA ILE A 346 4.02 6.44 12.75
C ILE A 346 4.91 7.15 11.73
N ALA A 347 5.21 6.52 10.59
CA ALA A 347 6.03 7.11 9.53
C ALA A 347 5.41 8.38 8.94
N ASP A 348 4.08 8.48 8.90
CA ASP A 348 3.36 9.69 8.52
C ASP A 348 3.38 10.75 9.62
N ILE A 349 2.98 10.36 10.83
CA ILE A 349 2.69 11.29 11.92
C ILE A 349 3.97 11.87 12.54
N ILE A 350 4.99 11.05 12.77
CA ILE A 350 6.19 11.46 13.51
C ILE A 350 6.88 12.66 12.84
N PRO A 351 7.17 12.66 11.53
CA PRO A 351 7.79 13.82 10.87
C PRO A 351 7.00 15.13 11.00
N GLN A 352 5.67 15.05 11.20
CA GLN A 352 4.77 16.20 11.31
C GLN A 352 4.49 16.62 12.76
N SER A 353 4.72 15.72 13.72
CA SER A 353 4.29 15.86 15.11
C SER A 353 5.05 16.90 15.93
N ILE A 354 6.10 17.51 15.39
CA ILE A 354 6.92 18.50 16.08
C ILE A 354 7.10 19.73 15.19
N THR A 355 6.90 20.92 15.77
CA THR A 355 7.28 22.20 15.16
C THR A 355 8.31 22.95 16.02
N TRP A 356 9.33 23.50 15.36
CA TRP A 356 10.42 24.28 15.98
C TRP A 356 10.13 25.78 16.01
N TYR A 357 9.24 26.27 15.14
CA TYR A 357 9.07 27.69 14.90
C TYR A 357 7.92 28.33 15.66
N TYR A 358 6.95 27.52 16.04
CA TYR A 358 5.63 28.01 16.33
C TYR A 358 5.08 27.39 17.61
N SER A 359 4.41 28.20 18.42
CA SER A 359 3.66 27.77 19.60
C SER A 359 2.21 28.25 19.51
N VAL A 360 1.29 27.53 20.15
CA VAL A 360 -0.02 28.10 20.49
C VAL A 360 0.24 29.17 21.54
N SER A 361 0.06 30.45 21.19
CA SER A 361 0.33 31.55 22.11
C SER A 361 -0.58 31.45 23.35
N PRO A 362 -0.05 31.47 24.58
CA PRO A 362 -0.87 31.43 25.79
C PRO A 362 -1.74 32.68 26.01
N ILE A 363 -1.58 33.72 25.18
CA ILE A 363 -2.32 34.99 25.24
C ILE A 363 -3.49 35.00 24.24
N SER A 364 -3.68 33.92 23.45
CA SER A 364 -4.70 33.92 22.42
C SER A 364 -6.12 33.80 23.00
N PRO A 365 -7.11 34.54 22.47
CA PRO A 365 -8.52 34.32 22.76
C PRO A 365 -8.89 32.86 22.47
N SER A 366 -9.82 32.30 23.26
CA SER A 366 -10.24 30.88 23.22
C SER A 366 -10.76 30.37 21.86
N ASN A 367 -10.88 31.24 20.84
CA ASN A 367 -11.40 30.96 19.50
C ASN A 367 -10.46 31.42 18.37
N SER A 368 -9.17 31.68 18.64
CA SER A 368 -8.20 32.08 17.63
C SER A 368 -7.48 30.86 17.06
N ASN A 369 -7.70 30.56 15.78
CA ASN A 369 -7.22 29.30 15.20
C ASN A 369 -5.74 29.28 14.86
N TRP A 370 -5.08 30.41 14.60
CA TRP A 370 -3.67 30.41 14.19
C TRP A 370 -3.00 31.76 14.47
N VAL A 371 -2.37 31.90 15.65
CA VAL A 371 -1.35 32.93 15.87
C VAL A 371 -0.12 32.23 16.39
N TYR A 372 0.77 31.91 15.46
CA TYR A 372 2.03 31.29 15.80
C TYR A 372 3.01 32.35 16.32
N GLU A 373 3.44 32.23 17.57
CA GLU A 373 4.54 33.04 18.08
C GLU A 373 5.87 32.45 17.60
N LEU A 374 6.73 33.30 17.03
CA LEU A 374 8.07 32.94 16.59
C LEU A 374 8.90 32.65 17.83
N ARG A 375 9.19 31.37 18.10
CA ARG A 375 10.00 31.01 19.27
C ARG A 375 11.40 31.54 19.12
N SER A 376 11.90 32.15 20.18
CA SER A 376 13.32 32.44 20.33
C SER A 376 13.76 32.08 21.74
N VAL A 377 15.05 31.76 21.88
CA VAL A 377 15.71 31.53 23.18
C VAL A 377 15.46 32.71 24.16
N PHE A 378 15.11 33.89 23.62
CA PHE A 378 14.78 35.09 24.38
C PHE A 378 13.44 35.04 25.13
N ASN A 379 12.51 34.13 24.78
CA ASN A 379 11.20 34.03 25.43
C ASN A 379 11.07 32.84 26.41
N ASN A 380 12.16 32.14 26.74
CA ASN A 380 12.19 30.97 27.64
C ASN A 380 11.18 29.84 27.29
N GLY A 381 10.68 29.77 26.05
CA GLY A 381 9.77 28.72 25.59
C GLY A 381 10.50 27.40 25.32
N PRO A 382 9.81 26.24 25.40
CA PRO A 382 10.41 24.96 25.04
C PRO A 382 10.87 24.98 23.58
N SER A 383 12.00 24.33 23.27
CA SER A 383 12.65 24.38 21.96
C SER A 383 11.79 23.85 20.82
N TRP A 384 10.76 23.06 21.14
CA TRP A 384 9.81 22.50 20.20
C TRP A 384 8.42 22.38 20.85
N THR A 385 7.39 22.09 20.05
CA THR A 385 6.08 21.68 20.57
C THR A 385 5.45 20.60 19.76
N PHE A 386 4.79 19.73 20.50
CA PHE A 386 3.99 18.64 20.01
C PHE A 386 2.73 19.17 19.31
N LEU A 387 2.49 18.67 18.10
CA LEU A 387 1.26 18.89 17.36
C LEU A 387 0.33 17.69 17.58
N PRO A 388 -0.89 17.89 18.10
CA PRO A 388 -1.83 16.79 18.29
C PRO A 388 -2.24 16.18 16.95
N PHE A 389 -2.45 14.85 16.98
CA PHE A 389 -3.03 14.09 15.89
C PHE A 389 -4.41 13.59 16.31
N ASN A 390 -5.38 13.71 15.41
CA ASN A 390 -6.70 13.15 15.59
C ASN A 390 -7.18 12.53 14.27
N ILE A 391 -8.00 11.48 14.38
CA ILE A 391 -8.62 10.84 13.23
C ILE A 391 -10.07 11.33 13.17
N SER A 392 -10.44 11.99 12.07
CA SER A 392 -11.81 12.43 11.87
C SER A 392 -12.75 11.23 11.69
N PHE A 393 -14.01 11.38 12.11
CA PHE A 393 -15.03 10.37 11.84
C PHE A 393 -15.20 10.10 10.34
N TYR A 394 -15.10 11.14 9.52
CA TYR A 394 -15.19 11.04 8.06
C TYR A 394 -14.06 10.21 7.46
N ASP A 395 -12.83 10.34 7.97
CA ASP A 395 -11.70 9.53 7.51
C ASP A 395 -11.94 8.04 7.83
N ILE A 396 -12.50 7.72 8.99
CA ILE A 396 -12.84 6.34 9.39
C ILE A 396 -13.89 5.76 8.44
N VAL A 397 -14.98 6.50 8.21
CA VAL A 397 -16.04 6.11 7.28
C VAL A 397 -15.46 5.85 5.89
N PHE A 398 -14.63 6.77 5.39
CA PHE A 398 -14.02 6.65 4.07
C PHE A 398 -13.05 5.46 3.99
N PHE A 399 -12.24 5.24 5.03
CA PHE A 399 -11.35 4.09 5.12
C PHE A 399 -12.13 2.76 5.11
N ILE A 400 -13.22 2.65 5.87
CA ILE A 400 -14.10 1.47 5.88
C ILE A 400 -14.73 1.26 4.49
N GLY A 401 -15.22 2.32 3.86
CA GLY A 401 -15.76 2.29 2.51
C GLY A 401 -14.74 1.75 1.50
N SER A 402 -13.48 2.18 1.60
CA SER A 402 -12.36 1.73 0.77
C SER A 402 -12.06 0.24 0.96
N VAL A 403 -12.05 -0.26 2.20
CA VAL A 403 -11.87 -1.70 2.50
C VAL A 403 -13.00 -2.54 1.89
N LEU A 404 -14.24 -2.07 1.99
CA LEU A 404 -15.38 -2.78 1.40
C LEU A 404 -15.35 -2.74 -0.12
N LEU A 405 -14.96 -1.59 -0.69
CA LEU A 405 -14.81 -1.43 -2.13
C LEU A 405 -13.73 -2.38 -2.70
N LEU A 406 -12.62 -2.56 -1.99
CA LEU A 406 -11.58 -3.56 -2.35
C LEU A 406 -12.20 -4.94 -2.56
N LEU A 407 -13.04 -5.41 -1.63
CA LEU A 407 -13.68 -6.73 -1.74
C LEU A 407 -14.54 -6.81 -3.00
N GLY A 408 -15.28 -5.75 -3.32
CA GLY A 408 -16.11 -5.67 -4.51
C GLY A 408 -15.29 -5.63 -5.82
N ILE A 409 -14.24 -4.82 -5.86
CA ILE A 409 -13.33 -4.73 -7.02
C ILE A 409 -12.64 -6.07 -7.24
N TYR A 410 -12.08 -6.68 -6.20
CA TYR A 410 -11.40 -7.96 -6.32
C TYR A 410 -12.33 -9.02 -6.94
N THR A 411 -13.55 -9.18 -6.43
CA THR A 411 -14.51 -10.15 -6.96
C THR A 411 -15.04 -9.78 -8.35
N LEU A 412 -15.07 -8.49 -8.69
CA LEU A 412 -15.41 -8.03 -10.05
C LEU A 412 -14.40 -8.57 -11.07
N GLY A 413 -13.09 -8.48 -10.81
CA GLY A 413 -12.10 -9.03 -11.74
C GLY A 413 -12.15 -10.55 -11.84
N VAL A 414 -12.49 -11.26 -10.76
CA VAL A 414 -12.73 -12.72 -10.82
C VAL A 414 -13.90 -13.06 -11.76
N ILE A 415 -14.87 -12.16 -11.95
CA ILE A 415 -16.00 -12.36 -12.88
C ILE A 415 -15.64 -11.95 -14.30
N LEU A 416 -14.81 -10.91 -14.47
CA LEU A 416 -14.54 -10.29 -15.76
C LEU A 416 -13.32 -10.85 -16.49
N LEU A 417 -12.31 -11.32 -15.75
CA LEU A 417 -11.00 -11.71 -16.28
C LEU A 417 -10.77 -13.23 -16.13
N PRO A 418 -10.05 -13.87 -17.06
CA PRO A 418 -9.73 -15.30 -16.99
C PRO A 418 -8.57 -15.55 -16.03
N LEU A 419 -8.83 -15.37 -14.75
CA LEU A 419 -7.79 -15.37 -13.72
C LEU A 419 -7.24 -16.77 -13.41
N GLU A 420 -7.94 -17.86 -13.74
CA GLU A 420 -7.44 -19.25 -13.54
C GLU A 420 -6.69 -19.75 -14.77
N GLU A 421 -5.58 -20.48 -14.59
CA GLU A 421 -4.80 -21.03 -15.71
C GLU A 421 -5.59 -21.99 -16.61
N ASP A 422 -6.45 -22.82 -16.00
CA ASP A 422 -7.29 -23.80 -16.69
C ASP A 422 -8.58 -23.19 -17.26
N GLU A 423 -8.89 -21.94 -16.92
CA GLU A 423 -10.07 -21.26 -17.41
C GLU A 423 -9.83 -20.69 -18.81
N LYS A 424 -10.56 -21.23 -19.79
CA LYS A 424 -10.60 -20.65 -21.13
C LYS A 424 -11.05 -19.21 -21.02
N ALA A 425 -10.34 -18.30 -21.68
CA ALA A 425 -10.74 -16.91 -21.78
C ALA A 425 -12.07 -16.78 -22.54
N ARG A 426 -13.21 -16.96 -21.87
CA ARG A 426 -14.57 -16.79 -22.43
C ARG A 426 -15.42 -15.84 -21.59
N HIS A 427 -14.77 -15.06 -20.72
CA HIS A 427 -15.43 -14.05 -19.89
C HIS A 427 -15.93 -12.87 -20.70
N LEU A 428 -16.83 -12.09 -20.09
CA LEU A 428 -17.62 -11.02 -20.70
C LEU A 428 -16.84 -10.08 -21.63
N ILE A 429 -15.62 -9.68 -21.24
CA ILE A 429 -14.80 -8.72 -21.99
C ILE A 429 -14.16 -9.36 -23.23
N PHE A 430 -13.90 -10.66 -23.19
CA PHE A 430 -13.10 -11.34 -24.21
C PHE A 430 -13.88 -12.42 -24.96
N LYS A 431 -15.22 -12.36 -24.96
CA LYS A 431 -16.06 -13.30 -25.71
C LYS A 431 -15.85 -13.25 -27.22
#